data_AF-A0A0D9NKN7-F1
#
_entry.id   AF-A0A0D9NKN7-F1
#
_cell.length_a   1.000
_cell.length_b   1.000
_cell.length_c   1.000
_cell.angle_alpha   90.00
_cell.angle_beta   90.00
_cell.angle_gamma   90.00
#
_symmetry.space_group_name_H-M   'P 1'
#
loop_
_entity.id
_entity.type
_entity.pdbx_description
1 polymer ?
#
loop_
_entity_poly.entity_id
_entity_poly.type
_entity_poly.pdbx_seq_one_letter_code
_entity_poly.pdbx_strand_id
1 'polypeptide(L)'
;MYISNIALLVSATAAASNCPSFPSSVVEYSSEFKQPTPPAVKPEFQTHFVQHKWNQNLSHIQTGYMYNSPAKNLVRVDETFEDGLATSVFNFANVTDDGRVDNTLTSVFKDFAHPQVWRGYVNTNYPLIGADFLAKAGAVFSGLVERDFMPGRVASWSIMYQGAIPVTVYVDGCNVVQGYDYFAPIERTRVTTSFFNTRVGKVDI
;
A
#
# COMPACT_ATOMS: atom_id res chain seq x y z
N MET A 1 -26.76 -29.31 -37.64
CA MET A 1 -26.43 -27.86 -37.69
C MET A 1 -26.47 -27.36 -36.25
N TYR A 2 -25.34 -27.36 -35.55
CA TYR A 2 -25.26 -26.95 -34.14
C TYR A 2 -24.53 -25.61 -34.08
N ILE A 3 -25.26 -24.57 -33.73
CA ILE A 3 -24.70 -23.24 -33.47
C ILE A 3 -24.21 -23.26 -32.02
N SER A 4 -22.89 -23.37 -31.83
CA SER A 4 -22.26 -23.18 -30.53
C SER A 4 -22.33 -21.70 -30.17
N ASN A 5 -23.10 -21.36 -29.14
CA ASN A 5 -23.07 -20.03 -28.52
C ASN A 5 -21.74 -19.87 -27.79
N ILE A 6 -20.82 -19.11 -28.40
CA ILE A 6 -19.61 -18.64 -27.73
C ILE A 6 -20.02 -17.48 -26.81
N ALA A 7 -20.14 -17.77 -25.52
CA ALA A 7 -20.22 -16.71 -24.52
C ALA A 7 -18.84 -16.04 -24.40
N LEU A 8 -18.70 -14.86 -24.99
CA LEU A 8 -17.57 -13.97 -24.74
C LEU A 8 -17.67 -13.47 -23.29
N LEU A 9 -16.90 -14.09 -22.40
CA LEU A 9 -16.58 -13.52 -21.10
C LEU A 9 -15.69 -12.29 -21.35
N VAL A 10 -16.32 -11.11 -21.39
CA VAL A 10 -15.59 -9.84 -21.33
C VAL A 10 -15.06 -9.72 -19.91
N SER A 11 -13.84 -10.20 -19.68
CA SER A 11 -13.09 -9.81 -18.49
C SER A 11 -12.96 -8.30 -18.53
N ALA A 12 -13.66 -7.62 -17.61
CA ALA A 12 -13.47 -6.20 -17.37
C ALA A 12 -12.03 -5.98 -16.89
N THR A 13 -11.13 -5.73 -17.85
CA THR A 13 -9.84 -5.12 -17.57
C THR A 13 -10.16 -3.82 -16.84
N ALA A 14 -9.74 -3.71 -15.58
CA ALA A 14 -9.84 -2.49 -14.80
C ALA A 14 -9.40 -1.32 -15.69
N ALA A 15 -10.30 -0.37 -15.93
CA ALA A 15 -10.01 0.78 -16.76
C ALA A 15 -8.68 1.38 -16.27
N ALA A 16 -7.68 1.47 -17.15
CA ALA A 16 -6.51 2.28 -16.89
C ALA A 16 -7.03 3.67 -16.50
N SER A 17 -6.86 4.04 -15.24
CA SER A 17 -7.41 5.29 -14.74
C SER A 17 -6.68 6.43 -15.45
N ASN A 18 -7.40 7.19 -16.28
CA ASN A 18 -6.91 8.42 -16.91
C ASN A 18 -6.71 9.49 -15.83
N CYS A 19 -5.70 9.32 -15.00
CA CYS A 19 -5.32 10.31 -14.01
C CYS A 19 -4.74 11.55 -14.71
N PRO A 20 -5.04 12.76 -14.23
CA PRO A 20 -4.45 13.96 -14.78
C PRO A 20 -2.93 13.90 -14.65
N SER A 21 -2.23 14.41 -15.65
CA SER A 21 -0.77 14.59 -15.56
C SER A 21 -0.43 15.64 -14.50
N PHE A 22 0.73 15.49 -13.89
CA PHE A 22 1.26 16.48 -12.95
C PHE A 22 1.58 17.81 -13.67
N PRO A 23 1.30 18.96 -13.05
CA PRO A 23 1.58 20.27 -13.64
C PRO A 23 3.09 20.54 -13.73
N SER A 24 3.49 21.45 -14.62
CA SER A 24 4.88 21.91 -14.75
C SER A 24 5.45 22.51 -13.45
N SER A 25 4.58 23.02 -12.57
CA SER A 25 4.95 23.63 -11.28
C SER A 25 5.46 22.65 -10.24
N VAL A 26 5.38 21.32 -10.48
CA VAL A 26 5.96 20.30 -9.58
C VAL A 26 7.13 19.57 -10.23
N VAL A 27 7.54 20.00 -11.43
CA VAL A 27 8.75 19.49 -12.08
C VAL A 27 9.96 20.13 -11.40
N GLU A 28 10.84 19.29 -10.89
CA GLU A 28 12.08 19.74 -10.25
C GLU A 28 12.90 20.63 -11.20
N TYR A 29 13.45 21.71 -10.65
CA TYR A 29 14.22 22.73 -11.37
C TYR A 29 13.47 23.52 -12.46
N SER A 30 12.14 23.37 -12.56
CA SER A 30 11.31 24.27 -13.34
C SER A 30 11.33 25.68 -12.76
N SER A 31 11.32 26.72 -13.60
CA SER A 31 11.17 28.12 -13.15
C SER A 31 9.83 28.39 -12.47
N GLU A 32 8.85 27.51 -12.68
CA GLU A 32 7.52 27.58 -12.08
C GLU A 32 7.41 26.76 -10.78
N PHE A 33 8.49 26.10 -10.35
CA PHE A 33 8.44 25.14 -9.26
C PHE A 33 7.92 25.77 -7.97
N LYS A 34 6.94 25.12 -7.36
CA LYS A 34 6.40 25.45 -6.04
C LYS A 34 6.13 24.16 -5.30
N GLN A 35 6.52 24.11 -4.02
CA GLN A 35 6.16 23.00 -3.13
C GLN A 35 4.64 22.81 -3.16
N PRO A 36 4.12 21.70 -3.70
CA PRO A 36 2.69 21.46 -3.71
C PRO A 36 2.20 21.16 -2.30
N THR A 37 0.96 21.55 -2.00
CA THR A 37 0.27 21.10 -0.79
C THR A 37 0.03 19.59 -0.88
N PRO A 38 0.27 18.82 0.21
CA PRO A 38 -0.06 17.39 0.23
C PRO A 38 -1.54 17.15 -0.14
N PRO A 39 -1.83 16.29 -1.13
CA PRO A 39 -3.20 16.00 -1.51
C PRO A 39 -3.90 15.16 -0.44
N ALA A 40 -5.22 15.29 -0.35
CA ALA A 40 -6.03 14.29 0.31
C ALA A 40 -6.05 13.02 -0.55
N VAL A 41 -5.61 11.89 0.00
CA VAL A 41 -5.59 10.61 -0.71
C VAL A 41 -6.93 9.92 -0.66
N LYS A 42 -7.20 8.98 -1.58
CA LYS A 42 -8.42 8.17 -1.55
C LYS A 42 -8.25 7.02 -0.53
N PRO A 43 -8.96 7.06 0.61
CA PRO A 43 -8.64 6.20 1.75
C PRO A 43 -9.26 4.81 1.68
N GLU A 44 -10.45 4.66 1.10
CA GLU A 44 -11.11 3.36 1.01
C GLU A 44 -10.67 2.69 -0.29
N PHE A 45 -9.84 1.65 -0.19
CA PHE A 45 -9.37 0.91 -1.35
C PHE A 45 -8.93 -0.51 -1.03
N GLN A 46 -8.89 -1.30 -2.08
CA GLN A 46 -8.33 -2.65 -2.10
C GLN A 46 -7.34 -2.76 -3.26
N THR A 47 -6.22 -3.47 -3.08
CA THR A 47 -5.14 -3.47 -4.06
C THR A 47 -4.32 -4.76 -4.02
N HIS A 48 -3.75 -5.16 -5.15
CA HIS A 48 -2.68 -6.14 -5.14
C HIS A 48 -1.37 -5.44 -4.79
N PHE A 49 -0.45 -6.16 -4.13
CA PHE A 49 0.85 -5.61 -3.83
C PHE A 49 1.98 -6.62 -4.05
N VAL A 50 3.16 -6.07 -4.35
CA VAL A 50 4.45 -6.75 -4.20
C VAL A 50 5.24 -5.97 -3.15
N GLN A 51 5.81 -6.68 -2.20
CA GLN A 51 6.70 -6.10 -1.20
C GLN A 51 8.04 -6.85 -1.19
N HIS A 52 9.13 -6.10 -1.30
CA HIS A 52 10.48 -6.63 -1.19
C HIS A 52 11.16 -6.03 0.03
N LYS A 53 11.69 -6.91 0.90
CA LYS A 53 12.48 -6.56 2.08
C LYS A 53 13.90 -7.09 1.88
N TRP A 54 14.91 -6.23 2.02
CA TRP A 54 16.28 -6.68 1.93
C TRP A 54 17.27 -5.92 2.81
N ASN A 55 18.31 -6.63 3.23
CA ASN A 55 19.51 -6.12 3.88
C ASN A 55 20.70 -7.05 3.53
N GLN A 56 21.81 -6.96 4.26
CA GLN A 56 22.98 -7.81 4.01
C GLN A 56 22.75 -9.32 4.24
N ASN A 57 21.70 -9.68 5.00
CA ASN A 57 21.42 -11.05 5.45
C ASN A 57 20.05 -11.58 5.00
N LEU A 58 19.22 -10.75 4.36
CA LEU A 58 17.84 -11.05 4.00
C LEU A 58 17.54 -10.52 2.60
N SER A 59 16.85 -11.32 1.80
CA SER A 59 16.11 -10.87 0.62
C SER A 59 14.81 -11.67 0.55
N HIS A 60 13.68 -11.00 0.79
CA HIS A 60 12.39 -11.66 0.89
C HIS A 60 11.33 -10.87 0.12
N ILE A 61 10.73 -11.52 -0.87
CA ILE A 61 9.63 -10.97 -1.65
C ILE A 61 8.35 -11.65 -1.22
N GLN A 62 7.35 -10.86 -0.88
CA GLN A 62 5.99 -11.31 -0.61
C GLN A 62 5.02 -10.60 -1.55
N THR A 63 3.96 -11.31 -1.92
CA THR A 63 2.90 -10.75 -2.76
C THR A 63 1.55 -11.02 -2.15
N GLY A 64 0.57 -10.18 -2.43
CA GLY A 64 -0.72 -10.34 -1.79
C GLY A 64 -1.76 -9.34 -2.22
N TYR A 65 -2.81 -9.26 -1.41
CA TYR A 65 -3.92 -8.34 -1.56
C TYR A 65 -4.17 -7.61 -0.25
N MET A 66 -4.30 -6.29 -0.31
CA MET A 66 -4.51 -5.42 0.84
C MET A 66 -5.88 -4.75 0.74
N TYR A 67 -6.56 -4.65 1.88
CA TYR A 67 -7.78 -3.90 2.09
C TYR A 67 -7.49 -2.81 3.11
N ASN A 68 -7.69 -1.54 2.74
CA ASN A 68 -7.51 -0.40 3.65
C ASN A 68 -8.86 0.28 3.87
N SER A 69 -9.36 0.22 5.11
CA SER A 69 -10.64 0.82 5.49
C SER A 69 -10.52 1.66 6.76
N PRO A 70 -10.19 2.96 6.64
CA PRO A 70 -10.23 3.90 7.75
C PRO A 70 -11.62 4.04 8.38
N ALA A 71 -12.70 3.90 7.61
CA ALA A 71 -14.05 3.92 8.17
C ALA A 71 -14.30 2.80 9.19
N LYS A 72 -13.61 1.66 9.04
CA LYS A 72 -13.65 0.53 9.99
C LYS A 72 -12.45 0.51 10.95
N ASN A 73 -11.48 1.41 10.81
CA ASN A 73 -10.17 1.34 11.47
C ASN A 73 -9.45 0.00 11.24
N LEU A 74 -9.55 -0.56 10.04
CA LEU A 74 -8.98 -1.86 9.72
C LEU A 74 -8.09 -1.79 8.49
N VAL A 75 -6.98 -2.51 8.58
CA VAL A 75 -6.21 -2.96 7.42
C VAL A 75 -6.18 -4.46 7.43
N ARG A 76 -6.57 -5.10 6.33
CA ARG A 76 -6.40 -6.53 6.13
C ARG A 76 -5.38 -6.77 5.03
N VAL A 77 -4.50 -7.74 5.23
CA VAL A 77 -3.49 -8.14 4.27
C VAL A 77 -3.57 -9.64 4.13
N ASP A 78 -3.87 -10.10 2.92
CA ASP A 78 -3.74 -11.50 2.52
C ASP A 78 -2.43 -11.62 1.75
N GLU A 79 -1.45 -12.33 2.30
CA GLU A 79 -0.09 -12.44 1.75
C GLU A 79 0.30 -13.88 1.46
N THR A 80 1.22 -14.01 0.51
CA THR A 80 1.81 -15.26 0.06
C THR A 80 3.33 -15.10 0.02
N PHE A 81 4.04 -16.10 0.49
CA PHE A 81 5.50 -16.18 0.52
C PHE A 81 5.94 -17.65 0.38
N GLU A 82 7.25 -17.90 0.26
CA GLU A 82 7.83 -19.19 -0.15
C GLU A 82 7.29 -20.40 0.64
N ASP A 83 7.02 -20.23 1.94
CA ASP A 83 6.62 -21.31 2.84
C ASP A 83 5.12 -21.36 3.17
N GLY A 84 4.30 -20.43 2.65
CA GLY A 84 2.87 -20.43 2.99
C GLY A 84 2.06 -19.20 2.59
N LEU A 85 0.85 -19.17 3.12
CA LEU A 85 -0.14 -18.11 2.99
C LEU A 85 -0.44 -17.56 4.38
N ALA A 86 -0.72 -16.27 4.47
CA ALA A 86 -1.19 -15.68 5.71
C ALA A 86 -2.21 -14.57 5.48
N THR A 87 -3.10 -14.39 6.44
CA THR A 87 -3.97 -13.22 6.54
C THR A 87 -3.70 -12.52 7.87
N SER A 88 -3.33 -11.25 7.81
CA SER A 88 -3.29 -10.36 8.97
C SER A 88 -4.48 -9.41 8.94
N VAL A 89 -5.14 -9.22 10.09
CA VAL A 89 -6.15 -8.18 10.31
C VAL A 89 -5.66 -7.25 11.41
N PHE A 90 -5.25 -6.05 11.01
CA PHE A 90 -4.76 -4.98 11.87
C PHE A 90 -5.92 -4.09 12.30
N ASN A 91 -6.19 -4.04 13.60
CA ASN A 91 -7.23 -3.22 14.21
C ASN A 91 -6.67 -1.93 14.82
N PHE A 92 -6.75 -0.85 14.05
CA PHE A 92 -6.32 0.48 14.46
C PHE A 92 -7.27 1.19 15.43
N ALA A 93 -8.43 0.60 15.74
CA ALA A 93 -9.23 1.04 16.89
C ALA A 93 -8.66 0.53 18.23
N ASN A 94 -7.72 -0.41 18.19
CA ASN A 94 -7.07 -0.97 19.37
C ASN A 94 -5.54 -0.87 19.25
N VAL A 95 -4.99 0.24 19.75
CA VAL A 95 -3.57 0.58 19.65
C VAL A 95 -3.04 0.84 21.06
N THR A 96 -1.86 0.32 21.37
CA THR A 96 -1.18 0.59 22.64
C THR A 96 -0.64 2.02 22.70
N ASP A 97 -0.28 2.49 23.90
CA ASP A 97 0.31 3.83 24.09
C ASP A 97 1.62 4.04 23.31
N ASP A 98 2.37 2.95 23.06
CA ASP A 98 3.60 2.96 22.25
C ASP A 98 3.34 2.77 20.74
N GLY A 99 2.08 2.79 20.30
CA GLY A 99 1.72 2.80 18.87
C GLY A 99 1.66 1.42 18.20
N ARG A 100 1.64 0.33 18.97
CA ARG A 100 1.51 -1.04 18.42
C ARG A 100 0.04 -1.37 18.19
N VAL A 101 -0.23 -1.97 17.04
CA VAL A 101 -1.59 -2.26 16.55
C VAL A 101 -1.95 -3.71 16.87
N ASP A 102 -3.15 -3.94 17.38
CA ASP A 102 -3.71 -5.28 17.56
C ASP A 102 -3.82 -6.00 16.21
N ASN A 103 -3.16 -7.15 16.08
CA ASN A 103 -3.17 -7.96 14.87
C ASN A 103 -3.68 -9.36 15.18
N THR A 104 -4.60 -9.85 14.37
CA THR A 104 -4.90 -11.28 14.27
C THR A 104 -4.29 -11.84 12.99
N LEU A 105 -3.28 -12.69 13.15
CA LEU A 105 -2.59 -13.40 12.08
C LEU A 105 -3.13 -14.82 11.98
N THR A 106 -3.63 -15.19 10.80
CA THR A 106 -3.97 -16.58 10.45
C THR A 106 -3.00 -17.05 9.37
N SER A 107 -2.18 -18.05 9.67
CA SER A 107 -1.18 -18.57 8.74
C SER A 107 -1.46 -20.02 8.38
N VAL A 108 -1.24 -20.34 7.10
CA VAL A 108 -1.31 -21.68 6.54
C VAL A 108 0.02 -21.97 5.87
N PHE A 109 0.79 -22.87 6.48
CA PHE A 109 2.05 -23.34 5.92
C PHE A 109 1.82 -24.65 5.15
N LYS A 110 2.18 -25.79 5.75
CA LYS A 110 2.13 -27.11 5.11
C LYS A 110 0.77 -27.80 5.17
N ASP A 111 -0.04 -27.49 6.19
CA ASP A 111 -1.33 -28.15 6.43
C ASP A 111 -2.48 -27.15 6.31
N PHE A 112 -3.16 -27.20 5.16
CA PHE A 112 -4.31 -26.34 4.86
C PHE A 112 -5.54 -26.63 5.71
N ALA A 113 -5.62 -27.80 6.35
CA ALA A 113 -6.74 -28.16 7.22
C ALA A 113 -6.60 -27.56 8.63
N HIS A 114 -5.39 -27.18 9.04
CA HIS A 114 -5.08 -26.72 10.39
C HIS A 114 -4.34 -25.37 10.39
N PRO A 115 -5.04 -24.25 10.07
CA PRO A 115 -4.45 -22.92 10.13
C PRO A 115 -3.97 -22.60 11.56
N GLN A 116 -2.82 -21.94 11.66
CA GLN A 116 -2.32 -21.40 12.93
C GLN A 116 -2.86 -19.98 13.12
N VAL A 117 -3.43 -19.70 14.28
CA VAL A 117 -3.92 -18.37 14.63
C VAL A 117 -3.08 -17.80 15.76
N TRP A 118 -2.56 -16.60 15.54
CA TRP A 118 -1.86 -15.81 16.54
C TRP A 118 -2.53 -14.43 16.68
N ARG A 119 -2.59 -13.89 17.90
CA ARG A 119 -3.06 -12.53 18.14
C ARG A 119 -2.14 -11.80 19.10
N GLY A 120 -1.83 -10.55 18.78
CA GLY A 120 -1.02 -9.68 19.65
C GLY A 120 -0.75 -8.31 19.01
N TYR A 121 -0.04 -7.46 19.74
CA TYR A 121 0.26 -6.09 19.32
C TYR A 121 1.59 -6.02 18.56
N VAL A 122 1.57 -5.45 17.36
CA VAL A 122 2.74 -5.37 16.47
C VAL A 122 3.00 -3.95 15.97
N ASN A 123 4.25 -3.67 15.62
CA ASN A 123 4.56 -2.51 14.78
C ASN A 123 4.38 -2.93 13.31
N THR A 124 3.20 -2.66 12.76
CA THR A 124 2.83 -3.12 11.43
C THR A 124 3.56 -2.35 10.33
N ASN A 125 3.96 -3.05 9.28
CA ASN A 125 4.44 -2.47 8.02
C ASN A 125 3.31 -2.06 7.08
N TYR A 126 2.06 -2.17 7.53
CA TYR A 126 0.84 -1.85 6.78
C TYR A 126 0.06 -0.74 7.49
N PRO A 127 0.36 0.54 7.21
CA PRO A 127 -0.28 1.66 7.89
C PRO A 127 -1.76 1.79 7.51
N LEU A 128 -2.57 2.34 8.42
CA LEU A 128 -3.90 2.82 8.08
C LEU A 128 -3.79 4.12 7.28
N ILE A 129 -4.15 4.07 6.00
CA ILE A 129 -4.04 5.22 5.09
C ILE A 129 -5.37 5.98 5.09
N GLY A 130 -5.47 7.01 5.93
CA GLY A 130 -6.57 7.97 5.94
C GLY A 130 -6.50 9.01 4.83
N ALA A 131 -7.58 9.76 4.59
CA ALA A 131 -7.59 10.80 3.55
C ALA A 131 -6.55 11.90 3.81
N ASP A 132 -6.33 12.23 5.08
CA ASP A 132 -5.38 13.23 5.56
C ASP A 132 -3.97 12.65 5.85
N PHE A 133 -3.70 11.39 5.47
CA PHE A 133 -2.48 10.66 5.84
C PHE A 133 -1.19 11.46 5.58
N LEU A 134 -1.09 12.12 4.42
CA LEU A 134 0.07 12.93 4.05
C LEU A 134 0.11 14.26 4.79
N ALA A 135 -1.03 14.95 4.87
CA ALA A 135 -1.12 16.26 5.52
C ALA A 135 -0.83 16.16 7.02
N LYS A 136 -1.43 15.17 7.70
CA LYS A 136 -1.23 14.89 9.12
C LYS A 136 0.23 14.54 9.45
N ALA A 137 0.92 13.89 8.53
CA ALA A 137 2.33 13.54 8.69
C ALA A 137 3.31 14.65 8.25
N GLY A 138 2.81 15.83 7.86
CA GLY A 138 3.65 16.95 7.41
C GLY A 138 4.43 16.64 6.12
N ALA A 139 3.79 15.94 5.18
CA ALA A 139 4.47 15.42 3.99
C ALA A 139 5.18 16.50 3.17
N VAL A 140 6.40 16.16 2.71
CA VAL A 140 7.20 16.99 1.81
C VAL A 140 7.29 16.32 0.45
N PHE A 141 6.77 16.98 -0.58
CA PHE A 141 6.97 16.57 -1.97
C PHE A 141 8.46 16.38 -2.27
N SER A 142 8.80 15.21 -2.79
CA SER A 142 10.18 14.76 -3.01
C SER A 142 10.50 14.49 -4.47
N GLY A 143 9.60 14.89 -5.38
CA GLY A 143 9.79 14.74 -6.82
C GLY A 143 8.77 13.82 -7.49
N LEU A 144 8.84 13.80 -8.82
CA LEU A 144 8.09 12.87 -9.67
C LEU A 144 9.00 11.71 -10.07
N VAL A 145 8.53 10.48 -9.84
CA VAL A 145 9.30 9.26 -10.15
C VAL A 145 8.47 8.27 -10.96
N GLU A 146 9.14 7.35 -11.66
CA GLU A 146 8.49 6.17 -12.24
C GLU A 146 8.46 5.03 -11.21
N ARG A 147 7.48 4.13 -11.33
CA ARG A 147 7.39 2.94 -10.50
C ARG A 147 6.99 1.73 -11.33
N ASP A 148 7.43 0.56 -10.87
CA ASP A 148 6.96 -0.70 -11.41
C ASP A 148 5.43 -0.80 -11.27
N PHE A 149 4.80 -1.46 -12.25
CA PHE A 149 3.36 -1.68 -12.34
C PHE A 149 2.49 -0.44 -12.57
N MET A 150 3.06 0.76 -12.64
CA MET A 150 2.33 2.00 -12.87
C MET A 150 2.72 2.65 -14.21
N PRO A 151 1.76 2.97 -15.09
CA PRO A 151 2.06 3.75 -16.27
C PRO A 151 2.32 5.21 -15.89
N GLY A 152 3.47 5.73 -16.30
CA GLY A 152 3.85 7.14 -16.10
C GLY A 152 4.45 7.45 -14.73
N ARG A 153 4.53 8.75 -14.42
CA ARG A 153 5.13 9.26 -13.18
C ARG A 153 4.11 9.35 -12.06
N VAL A 154 4.57 9.13 -10.83
CA VAL A 154 3.85 9.35 -9.57
C VAL A 154 4.57 10.41 -8.73
N ALA A 155 3.82 11.13 -7.89
CA ALA A 155 4.39 12.05 -6.92
C ALA A 155 4.91 11.28 -5.71
N SER A 156 6.15 11.55 -5.32
CA SER A 156 6.75 11.04 -4.09
C SER A 156 6.59 12.05 -2.95
N TRP A 157 6.25 11.54 -1.77
CA TRP A 157 6.00 12.34 -0.57
C TRP A 157 6.76 11.75 0.61
N SER A 158 7.72 12.48 1.15
CA SER A 158 8.47 12.08 2.34
C SER A 158 7.71 12.46 3.60
N ILE A 159 7.54 11.49 4.51
CA ILE A 159 6.89 11.66 5.81
C ILE A 159 7.74 11.06 6.93
N MET A 160 7.49 11.50 8.16
CA MET A 160 7.95 10.81 9.38
C MET A 160 6.78 10.01 9.96
N TYR A 161 6.65 8.73 9.56
CA TYR A 161 5.62 7.84 10.08
C TYR A 161 5.84 7.58 11.58
N GLN A 162 4.78 7.74 12.37
CA GLN A 162 4.82 7.74 13.85
C GLN A 162 5.89 8.71 14.44
N GLY A 163 6.27 9.74 13.69
CA GLY A 163 7.30 10.71 14.11
C GLY A 163 8.73 10.17 14.10
N ALA A 164 8.96 8.91 13.72
CA ALA A 164 10.27 8.25 13.88
C ALA A 164 10.79 7.56 12.62
N ILE A 165 9.92 7.07 11.74
CA ILE A 165 10.31 6.25 10.58
C ILE A 165 10.18 7.09 9.31
N PRO A 166 11.29 7.39 8.60
CA PRO A 166 11.22 8.02 7.30
C PRO A 166 10.53 7.08 6.29
N VAL A 167 9.44 7.55 5.71
CA VAL A 167 8.67 6.82 4.69
C VAL A 167 8.51 7.71 3.46
N THR A 168 8.73 7.15 2.28
CA THR A 168 8.33 7.78 1.02
C THR A 168 7.03 7.14 0.56
N VAL A 169 5.97 7.95 0.43
CA VAL A 169 4.66 7.53 -0.05
C VAL A 169 4.51 7.97 -1.50
N TYR A 170 3.99 7.11 -2.36
CA TYR A 170 3.85 7.38 -3.78
C TYR A 170 2.37 7.54 -4.13
N VAL A 171 2.03 8.60 -4.86
CA VAL A 171 0.65 8.97 -5.15
C VAL A 171 0.51 9.35 -6.61
N ASP A 172 -0.50 8.82 -7.29
CA ASP A 172 -0.78 9.18 -8.68
C ASP A 172 -1.54 10.50 -8.82
N GLY A 173 -1.75 10.95 -10.06
CA GLY A 173 -2.53 12.16 -10.34
C GLY A 173 -4.01 12.07 -9.95
N CYS A 174 -4.51 10.87 -9.63
CA CYS A 174 -5.85 10.65 -9.10
C CYS A 174 -5.91 10.68 -7.57
N ASN A 175 -4.81 11.02 -6.89
CA ASN A 175 -4.64 10.98 -5.44
C ASN A 175 -4.82 9.57 -4.84
N VAL A 176 -4.49 8.51 -5.58
CA VAL A 176 -4.47 7.13 -5.08
C VAL A 176 -3.05 6.79 -4.67
N VAL A 177 -2.89 6.19 -3.49
CA VAL A 177 -1.58 5.69 -3.04
C VAL A 177 -1.19 4.49 -3.91
N GLN A 178 0.02 4.53 -4.45
CA GLN A 178 0.60 3.53 -5.34
C GLN A 178 1.70 2.68 -4.68
N GLY A 179 1.89 2.88 -3.39
CA GLY A 179 2.89 2.17 -2.61
C GLY A 179 3.63 3.09 -1.66
N TYR A 180 4.59 2.51 -0.96
CA TYR A 180 5.46 3.22 -0.05
C TYR A 180 6.76 2.45 0.20
N ASP A 181 7.79 3.20 0.55
CA ASP A 181 9.11 2.69 0.83
C ASP A 181 9.62 3.22 2.16
N TYR A 182 10.36 2.41 2.91
CA TYR A 182 10.95 2.83 4.18
C TYR A 182 12.18 1.98 4.54
N PHE A 183 12.87 2.38 5.61
CA PHE A 183 13.91 1.56 6.25
C PHE A 183 13.44 1.12 7.63
N ALA A 184 13.48 -0.17 7.91
CA ALA A 184 13.32 -0.68 9.27
C ALA A 184 14.55 -0.25 10.10
N PRO A 185 14.41 0.60 11.14
CA PRO A 185 15.55 1.32 11.73
C PRO A 185 16.64 0.42 12.33
N ILE A 186 16.23 -0.68 12.96
CA ILE A 186 17.15 -1.54 13.74
C ILE A 186 18.09 -2.31 12.81
N GLU A 187 17.53 -3.02 11.83
CA GLU A 187 18.30 -3.87 10.92
C GLU A 187 18.78 -3.15 9.66
N ARG A 188 18.37 -1.88 9.48
CA ARG A 188 18.54 -1.12 8.24
C ARG A 188 18.00 -1.85 7.01
N THR A 189 16.93 -2.62 7.20
CA THR A 189 16.25 -3.35 6.13
C THR A 189 15.47 -2.38 5.28
N ARG A 190 15.80 -2.30 3.99
CA ARG A 190 15.00 -1.55 3.03
C ARG A 190 13.75 -2.35 2.73
N VAL A 191 12.61 -1.67 2.76
CA VAL A 191 11.32 -2.24 2.40
C VAL A 191 10.71 -1.36 1.33
N THR A 192 10.30 -1.97 0.23
CA THR A 192 9.56 -1.30 -0.84
C THR A 192 8.27 -2.05 -1.06
N THR A 193 7.17 -1.31 -1.21
CA THR A 193 5.84 -1.87 -1.45
C THR A 193 5.26 -1.18 -2.67
N SER A 194 4.96 -1.92 -3.72
CA SER A 194 4.32 -1.40 -4.94
C SER A 194 2.89 -1.93 -5.03
N PHE A 195 1.94 -1.05 -5.29
CA PHE A 195 0.53 -1.39 -5.48
C PHE A 195 0.16 -1.44 -6.96
N PHE A 196 -0.78 -2.31 -7.30
CA PHE A 196 -1.30 -2.42 -8.65
C PHE A 196 -2.71 -3.00 -8.65
N ASN A 197 -3.46 -2.75 -9.73
CA ASN A 197 -4.87 -3.17 -9.82
C ASN A 197 -5.70 -2.67 -8.62
N THR A 198 -5.42 -1.43 -8.18
CA THR A 198 -6.10 -0.78 -7.06
C THR A 198 -7.54 -0.44 -7.44
N ARG A 199 -8.48 -0.82 -6.58
CA ARG A 199 -9.90 -0.44 -6.68
C ARG A 199 -10.25 0.45 -5.51
N VAL A 200 -10.60 1.70 -5.83
CA VAL A 200 -11.06 2.68 -4.84
C VAL A 200 -12.56 2.55 -4.65
N GLY A 201 -13.01 2.69 -3.41
CA GLY A 201 -14.41 2.62 -3.02
C GLY A 201 -14.56 1.88 -1.71
N LYS A 202 -15.81 1.77 -1.22
CA LYS A 202 -16.12 1.10 0.04
C LYS A 202 -15.46 -0.28 0.11
N VAL A 203 -14.80 -0.54 1.25
CA VAL A 203 -14.09 -1.79 1.50
C VAL A 203 -14.85 -2.60 2.54
N ASP A 204 -15.17 -3.84 2.20
CA ASP A 204 -15.72 -4.81 3.13
C ASP A 204 -14.60 -5.73 3.64
N ILE A 205 -14.12 -5.43 4.84
CA ILE A 205 -13.27 -6.27 5.70
C ILE A 205 -14.17 -6.97 6.71
#